data_AF-A0AAD4BFY1-F1
#
_entry.id   AF-A0AAD4BFY1-F1
#
_cell.length_a   1.000
_cell.length_b   1.000
_cell.length_c   1.000
_cell.angle_alpha   90.00
_cell.angle_beta   90.00
_cell.angle_gamma   90.00
#
_symmetry.space_group_name_H-M   'P 1'
#
loop_
_entity.id
_entity.type
_entity.pdbx_description
1 polymer ?
#
loop_
_entity_poly.entity_id
_entity_poly.type
_entity_poly.pdbx_seq_one_letter_code
_entity_poly.pdbx_strand_id
1 'polypeptide(L)'
;SNPFLATPSLHGPKGERARFLAVVDNGAMINAIDTAAFQRIARRLHPLSPSSRKLRMANGSVVSSTGTWTGKFEWGPLTTHTAFEVFPSGGSWRMLIGKPL
;
A
#
# COMPACT_ATOMS: atom_id res chain seq x y z
N SER A 1 15.04 -15.43 -7.04
CA SER A 1 14.32 -14.57 -7.99
C SER A 1 14.46 -13.13 -7.54
N ASN A 2 14.68 -12.18 -8.44
CA ASN A 2 14.67 -10.76 -8.06
C ASN A 2 13.22 -10.28 -7.96
N PRO A 3 12.84 -9.53 -6.91
CA PRO A 3 11.51 -8.97 -6.82
C PRO A 3 11.28 -8.00 -7.98
N PHE A 4 10.10 -8.06 -8.59
CA PHE A 4 9.73 -7.06 -9.58
C PHE A 4 9.38 -5.75 -8.85
N LEU A 5 10.16 -4.71 -9.09
CA LEU A 5 10.01 -3.41 -8.47
C LEU A 5 9.30 -2.43 -9.41
N ALA A 6 8.39 -1.65 -8.85
CA ALA A 6 7.67 -0.58 -9.55
C ALA A 6 7.71 0.72 -8.75
N THR A 7 7.48 1.85 -9.42
CA THR A 7 7.40 3.16 -8.78
C THR A 7 6.05 3.86 -9.04
N PRO A 8 4.94 3.31 -8.51
CA PRO A 8 3.63 3.94 -8.67
C PRO A 8 3.52 5.26 -7.90
N SER A 9 2.50 6.04 -8.24
CA SER A 9 2.11 7.26 -7.54
C SER A 9 0.73 7.12 -6.91
N LEU A 10 0.62 7.49 -5.63
CA LEU A 10 -0.67 7.74 -4.98
C LEU A 10 -1.01 9.23 -5.10
N HIS A 11 -2.24 9.52 -5.49
CA HIS A 11 -2.71 10.90 -5.64
C HIS A 11 -3.29 11.42 -4.32
N GLY A 12 -2.95 12.68 -4.01
CA GLY A 12 -3.50 13.44 -2.90
C GLY A 12 -4.67 14.33 -3.32
N PRO A 13 -5.45 14.85 -2.35
CA PRO A 13 -6.64 15.63 -2.61
C PRO A 13 -6.36 17.00 -3.27
N LYS A 14 -5.14 17.52 -3.23
CA LYS A 14 -4.76 18.83 -3.79
C LYS A 14 -3.87 18.70 -5.03
N GLY A 15 -3.89 17.54 -5.68
CA GLY A 15 -3.05 17.25 -6.85
C GLY A 15 -1.65 16.76 -6.49
N GLU A 16 -1.36 16.47 -5.22
CA GLU A 16 -0.10 15.85 -4.85
C GLU A 16 0.05 14.47 -5.49
N ARG A 17 1.29 14.14 -5.88
CA ARG A 17 1.65 12.78 -6.33
C ARG A 17 2.78 12.23 -5.47
N ALA A 18 2.46 11.24 -4.64
CA ALA A 18 3.42 10.58 -3.77
C ALA A 18 3.91 9.28 -4.40
N ARG A 19 5.19 9.25 -4.80
CA ARG A 19 5.82 8.06 -5.38
C ARG A 19 6.24 7.08 -4.30
N PHE A 20 5.92 5.81 -4.49
CA PHE A 20 6.35 4.70 -3.64
C PHE A 20 7.30 3.79 -4.39
N LEU A 21 8.28 3.21 -3.69
CA LEU A 21 8.92 1.99 -4.17
C LEU A 21 8.02 0.82 -3.78
N ALA A 22 7.48 0.13 -4.77
CA ALA A 22 6.55 -0.98 -4.58
C ALA A 22 7.18 -2.30 -5.06
N VAL A 23 6.88 -3.38 -4.35
CA VAL A 23 7.17 -4.75 -4.78
C VAL A 23 5.88 -5.32 -5.35
N VAL A 24 5.92 -5.86 -6.58
CA VAL A 24 4.81 -6.63 -7.13
C VAL A 24 4.96 -8.07 -6.66
N ASP A 25 3.99 -8.53 -5.87
CA ASP A 25 4.05 -9.81 -5.18
C ASP A 25 2.80 -10.64 -5.47
N ASN A 26 2.99 -11.73 -6.21
CA ASN A 26 1.91 -12.64 -6.59
C ASN A 26 1.42 -13.51 -5.41
N GLY A 27 2.18 -13.56 -4.31
CA GLY A 27 1.81 -14.20 -3.05
C GLY A 27 0.99 -13.30 -2.12
N ALA A 28 0.97 -11.98 -2.39
CA ALA A 28 0.14 -11.04 -1.64
C ALA A 28 -1.30 -11.05 -2.21
N MET A 29 -2.27 -11.38 -1.35
CA MET A 29 -3.70 -11.42 -1.72
C MET A 29 -4.37 -10.03 -1.72
N ILE A 30 -3.66 -9.00 -1.29
CA ILE A 30 -4.16 -7.63 -1.21
C ILE A 30 -3.05 -6.65 -1.57
N ASN A 31 -3.46 -5.45 -1.94
CA ASN A 31 -2.59 -4.28 -1.98
C ASN A 31 -2.30 -3.80 -0.55
N ALA A 32 -1.04 -3.48 -0.25
CA ALA A 32 -0.63 -3.07 1.09
C ALA A 32 0.40 -1.94 1.12
N ILE A 33 0.39 -1.14 2.19
CA ILE A 33 1.39 -0.10 2.48
C ILE A 33 1.88 -0.29 3.91
N ASP A 34 3.19 -0.16 4.13
CA ASP A 34 3.74 -0.15 5.48
C ASP A 34 3.29 1.10 6.25
N THR A 35 2.83 0.94 7.49
CA THR A 35 2.34 2.05 8.32
C THR A 35 3.37 3.19 8.45
N ALA A 36 4.64 2.89 8.67
CA ALA A 36 5.66 3.92 8.81
C ALA A 36 5.97 4.59 7.45
N ALA A 37 5.92 3.86 6.34
CA ALA A 37 6.02 4.44 5.00
C ALA A 37 4.85 5.39 4.71
N PHE A 38 3.62 5.01 5.05
CA PHE A 38 2.44 5.85 4.89
C PHE A 38 2.53 7.12 5.74
N GLN A 39 2.84 7.01 7.04
CA GLN A 39 2.87 8.14 7.97
C GLN A 39 3.83 9.26 7.54
N ARG A 40 4.98 8.91 6.91
CA ARG A 40 5.95 9.89 6.39
C ARG A 40 5.35 10.83 5.34
N ILE A 41 4.30 10.41 4.65
CA ILE A 41 3.67 11.18 3.58
C ILE A 41 2.17 11.41 3.79
N ALA A 42 1.60 10.98 4.92
CA ALA A 42 0.16 10.98 5.18
C ALA A 42 -0.48 12.36 4.97
N ARG A 43 0.25 13.45 5.30
CA ARG A 43 -0.20 14.84 5.09
C ARG A 43 -0.48 15.21 3.62
N ARG A 44 0.01 14.41 2.67
CA ARG A 44 -0.15 14.61 1.22
C ARG A 44 -1.19 13.67 0.60
N LEU A 45 -1.81 12.79 1.40
CA LEU A 45 -2.73 11.77 0.93
C LEU A 45 -4.10 11.90 1.59
N HIS A 46 -5.11 11.23 1.03
CA HIS A 46 -6.36 11.01 1.73
C HIS A 46 -6.12 10.31 3.08
N PRO A 47 -6.89 10.65 4.13
CA PRO A 47 -6.79 9.99 5.42
C PRO A 47 -7.19 8.51 5.31
N LEU A 48 -6.72 7.70 6.27
CA LEU A 48 -7.13 6.31 6.36
C LEU A 48 -8.57 6.20 6.85
N SER A 49 -9.33 5.30 6.24
CA SER A 49 -10.59 4.81 6.80
C SER A 49 -10.30 3.71 7.82
N PRO A 50 -11.10 3.59 8.90
CA PRO A 50 -10.96 2.48 9.85
C PRO A 50 -11.10 1.11 9.17
N SER A 51 -10.34 0.13 9.64
CA SER A 51 -10.43 -1.26 9.21
C SER A 51 -10.28 -2.19 10.41
N SER A 52 -11.10 -3.23 10.46
CA SER A 52 -11.04 -4.29 11.49
C SER A 52 -10.27 -5.52 11.02
N ARG A 53 -9.63 -5.46 9.84
CA ARG A 53 -8.91 -6.59 9.26
C ARG A 53 -7.69 -6.97 10.10
N LYS A 54 -7.44 -8.27 10.18
CA LYS A 54 -6.22 -8.87 10.71
C LYS A 54 -5.53 -9.64 9.58
N LEU A 55 -4.25 -9.41 9.41
CA LEU A 55 -3.46 -9.93 8.31
C LEU A 55 -2.52 -11.01 8.81
N ARG A 56 -2.54 -12.18 8.17
CA ARG A 56 -1.59 -13.25 8.44
C ARG A 56 -0.37 -13.09 7.52
N MET A 57 0.78 -12.86 8.12
CA MET A 57 2.04 -12.69 7.43
C MET A 57 2.65 -14.05 7.06
N ALA A 58 3.64 -14.06 6.15
CA ALA A 58 4.31 -15.28 5.70
C ALA A 58 5.03 -16.04 6.84
N ASN A 59 5.50 -15.34 7.87
CA ASN A 59 6.08 -15.94 9.08
C ASN A 59 5.03 -16.45 10.09
N GLY A 60 3.75 -16.48 9.71
CA GLY A 60 2.64 -16.93 10.54
C GLY A 60 2.11 -15.88 11.54
N SER A 61 2.81 -14.76 11.74
CA SER A 61 2.35 -13.70 12.63
C SER A 61 1.05 -13.06 12.14
N VAL A 62 0.25 -12.56 13.07
CA VAL A 62 -1.01 -11.86 12.77
C VAL A 62 -0.86 -10.40 13.18
N VAL A 63 -1.08 -9.50 12.23
CA VAL A 63 -0.93 -8.06 12.41
C VAL A 63 -2.29 -7.39 12.19
N SER A 64 -2.67 -6.47 13.08
CA SER A 64 -3.87 -5.67 12.91
C SER A 64 -3.64 -4.56 11.87
N SER A 65 -4.65 -4.30 11.06
CA SER A 65 -4.65 -3.14 10.18
C SER A 65 -4.59 -1.84 10.97
N THR A 66 -3.86 -0.85 10.44
CA THR A 66 -3.94 0.55 10.86
C THR A 66 -5.12 1.28 10.21
N GLY A 67 -5.58 0.78 9.05
CA GLY A 67 -6.68 1.34 8.28
C GLY A 67 -6.53 1.04 6.79
N THR A 68 -7.46 1.54 5.99
CA THR A 68 -7.44 1.41 4.55
C THR A 68 -7.24 2.78 3.92
N TRP A 69 -6.25 2.91 3.05
CA TRP A 69 -6.15 4.06 2.15
C TRP A 69 -6.89 3.74 0.86
N THR A 70 -7.75 4.65 0.40
CA THR A 70 -8.46 4.53 -0.87
C THR A 70 -8.24 5.79 -1.68
N GLY A 71 -7.92 5.63 -2.97
CA GLY A 71 -7.71 6.78 -3.83
C GLY A 71 -7.22 6.41 -5.21
N LYS A 72 -6.84 7.45 -5.96
CA LYS A 72 -6.33 7.33 -7.32
C LYS A 72 -4.86 6.89 -7.28
N PHE A 73 -4.61 5.74 -7.91
CA PHE A 73 -3.32 5.09 -8.07
C PHE A 73 -2.91 5.18 -9.54
N GLU A 74 -1.65 5.56 -9.78
CA GLU A 74 -1.09 5.69 -11.12
C GLU A 74 0.18 4.85 -11.24
N TRP A 75 0.27 4.05 -12.30
CA TRP A 75 1.44 3.28 -12.65
C TRP A 75 1.63 3.25 -14.17
N GLY A 76 2.68 3.96 -14.64
CA GLY A 76 2.90 4.14 -16.08
C GLY A 76 1.70 4.88 -16.70
N PRO A 77 1.13 4.40 -17.83
CA PRO A 77 -0.06 5.00 -18.42
C PRO A 77 -1.35 4.65 -17.68
N LEU A 78 -1.32 3.64 -16.78
CA LEU A 78 -2.50 3.20 -16.06
C LEU A 78 -2.80 4.15 -14.91
N THR A 79 -4.05 4.58 -14.84
CA THR A 79 -4.58 5.30 -13.70
C THR A 79 -5.90 4.66 -13.28
N THR A 80 -6.03 4.27 -12.02
CA THR A 80 -7.22 3.59 -11.50
C THR A 80 -7.53 4.04 -10.08
N HIS A 81 -8.75 3.82 -9.62
CA HIS A 81 -9.08 3.92 -8.19
C HIS A 81 -8.87 2.55 -7.55
N THR A 82 -8.20 2.52 -6.40
CA THR A 82 -7.94 1.28 -5.67
C THR A 82 -7.84 1.54 -4.17
N ALA A 83 -7.75 0.46 -3.41
CA ALA A 83 -7.56 0.49 -1.97
C ALA A 83 -6.26 -0.25 -1.61
N PHE A 84 -5.60 0.24 -0.57
CA PHE A 84 -4.44 -0.38 0.06
C PHE A 84 -4.72 -0.55 1.55
N GLU A 85 -4.52 -1.75 2.06
CA GLU A 85 -4.50 -1.97 3.50
C GLU A 85 -3.19 -1.43 4.08
N VAL A 86 -3.26 -0.63 5.14
CA VAL A 86 -2.08 -0.04 5.78
C VAL A 86 -1.82 -0.76 7.08
N PHE A 87 -0.64 -1.38 7.24
CA PHE A 87 -0.28 -2.10 8.45
C PHE A 87 1.24 -2.19 8.65
N PRO A 88 1.73 -2.46 9.87
CA PRO A 88 3.17 -2.59 10.13
C PRO A 88 3.79 -3.78 9.37
N SER A 89 4.68 -3.52 8.41
CA SER A 89 5.38 -4.58 7.66
C SER A 89 6.69 -5.02 8.34
N GLY A 90 7.09 -4.33 9.41
CA GLY A 90 8.40 -4.46 10.03
C GLY A 90 9.52 -3.85 9.19
N GLY A 91 9.20 -3.02 8.18
CA GLY A 91 10.18 -2.38 7.30
C GLY A 91 10.65 -3.26 6.14
N SER A 92 10.09 -4.45 5.96
CA SER A 92 10.46 -5.40 4.89
C SER A 92 10.23 -4.85 3.48
N TRP A 93 9.21 -4.01 3.34
CA TRP A 93 8.82 -3.33 2.09
C TRP A 93 8.01 -2.08 2.44
N ARG A 94 7.89 -1.15 1.47
CA ARG A 94 7.12 0.09 1.63
C ARG A 94 5.71 -0.02 1.09
N MET A 95 5.56 -0.70 -0.05
CA MET A 95 4.28 -0.98 -0.69
C MET A 95 4.33 -2.36 -1.35
N LEU A 96 3.25 -3.11 -1.24
CA LEU A 96 2.98 -4.32 -2.03
C LEU A 96 1.84 -4.05 -3.00
N ILE A 97 2.06 -4.41 -4.24
CA ILE A 97 0.99 -4.58 -5.23
C ILE A 97 0.72 -6.07 -5.32
N GLY A 98 -0.40 -6.48 -4.73
CA GLY A 98 -0.82 -7.87 -4.70
C GLY A 98 -1.77 -8.19 -5.85
N LYS A 99 -2.36 -9.38 -5.81
CA LYS A 99 -3.49 -9.72 -6.67
C LYS A 99 -4.70 -8.88 -6.24
N PRO A 100 -5.39 -8.19 -7.16
CA PRO A 100 -6.71 -7.66 -6.85
C PRO A 100 -7.64 -8.84 -6.53
N LEU A 101 -8.41 -8.71 -5.44
CA LEU A 101 -9.54 -9.59 -5.16
C LEU A 101 -10.68 -9.30 -6.13
#